data_AF-A0A967PVS5-F1
#
_entry.id   AF-A0A967PVS5-F1
#
_cell.length_a   1.000
_cell.length_b   1.000
_cell.length_c   1.000
_cell.angle_alpha   90.00
_cell.angle_beta   90.00
_cell.angle_gamma   90.00
#
_symmetry.space_group_name_H-M   'P 1'
#
loop_
_entity.id
_entity.type
_entity.pdbx_description
1 polymer ?
#
loop_
_entity_poly.entity_id
_entity_poly.type
_entity_poly.pdbx_seq_one_letter_code
_entity_poly.pdbx_strand_id
1 'polypeptide(L)'
;GDPHPGNFFVRPDEKICLLDFGMVGRLDEDLKMQLVDLLVAVLERDADRIISQLLYRGDLLDEVNHRMLKRDLSEFIDDYYDLPLQSINVGKMV
;
A
#
# COMPACT_ATOMS: atom_id res chain seq x y z
N GLY A 1 -8.72 3.23 -14.14
CA GLY A 1 -7.51 4.02 -14.36
C GLY A 1 -6.61 3.90 -13.15
N ASP A 2 -5.40 4.43 -13.29
CA ASP A 2 -4.68 5.01 -12.16
C ASP A 2 -5.68 5.86 -11.33
N PRO A 3 -5.80 5.70 -10.00
CA PRO A 3 -6.73 6.48 -9.19
C PRO A 3 -6.38 7.97 -9.24
N HIS A 4 -6.93 8.64 -10.25
CA HIS A 4 -6.81 10.08 -10.43
C HIS A 4 -7.96 10.79 -9.69
N PRO A 5 -7.72 11.99 -9.10
CA PRO A 5 -8.76 12.75 -8.41
C PRO A 5 -10.03 12.99 -9.24
N GLY A 6 -9.91 13.02 -10.57
CA GLY A 6 -11.03 13.15 -11.51
C GLY A 6 -12.02 11.97 -11.51
N ASN A 7 -11.70 10.84 -10.88
CA ASN A 7 -12.58 9.67 -10.79
C ASN A 7 -13.56 9.73 -9.60
N PHE A 8 -13.44 10.76 -8.75
CA PHE A 8 -14.24 10.93 -7.54
C PHE A 8 -14.86 12.33 -7.49
N PHE A 9 -16.15 12.40 -7.19
CA PHE A 9 -16.85 13.67 -6.97
C PHE A 9 -17.59 13.65 -5.63
N VAL A 10 -17.29 14.61 -4.74
CA VAL A 10 -18.00 14.75 -3.47
C VAL A 10 -19.21 15.66 -3.68
N ARG A 11 -20.39 15.12 -3.43
CA ARG A 11 -21.64 15.86 -3.55
C ARG A 11 -21.90 16.70 -2.29
N PRO A 12 -22.73 17.75 -2.38
CA PRO A 12 -23.12 18.58 -1.23
C PRO A 12 -23.83 17.82 -0.10
N ASP A 13 -24.40 16.64 -0.39
CA ASP A 13 -24.98 15.72 0.60
C ASP A 13 -23.96 14.74 1.19
N GLU A 14 -22.66 15.08 1.16
CA GLU A 14 -21.52 14.32 1.69
C GLU A 14 -21.35 12.91 1.09
N LYS A 15 -21.93 12.68 -0.10
CA LYS A 15 -21.80 11.42 -0.82
C LYS A 15 -20.66 11.45 -1.83
N ILE A 16 -19.89 10.37 -1.88
CA ILE A 16 -18.85 10.16 -2.88
C ILE A 16 -19.49 9.50 -4.11
N CYS A 17 -19.31 10.14 -5.27
CA CYS A 17 -19.70 9.61 -6.57
C CYS A 17 -18.45 9.11 -7.32
N LEU A 18 -18.48 7.86 -7.77
CA LEU A 18 -17.41 7.24 -8.56
C LEU A 18 -17.73 7.40 -10.04
N LEU A 19 -16.79 7.96 -10.81
CA LEU A 19 -16.99 8.28 -12.23
C LEU A 19 -16.32 7.27 -13.18
N ASP A 20 -15.24 6.61 -12.75
CA ASP A 20 -14.51 5.63 -13.54
C ASP A 20 -14.46 4.26 -12.83
N PHE A 21 -14.81 3.20 -13.56
CA PHE A 21 -14.74 1.80 -13.13
C PHE A 21 -13.82 0.95 -14.05
N GLY A 22 -13.06 1.57 -14.96
CA GLY A 22 -12.30 0.91 -16.02
C GLY A 22 -11.13 0.04 -15.55
N MET A 23 -10.72 0.12 -14.27
CA MET A 23 -9.69 -0.77 -13.67
C MET A 23 -10.21 -1.56 -12.47
N VAL A 24 -11.52 -1.75 -12.36
CA VAL A 24 -12.09 -2.60 -11.31
C VAL A 24 -11.73 -4.06 -11.57
N GLY A 25 -10.92 -4.63 -10.68
CA GLY A 25 -10.61 -6.06 -10.62
C GLY A 25 -11.45 -6.78 -9.56
N ARG A 26 -11.27 -8.10 -9.45
CA ARG A 26 -11.80 -8.89 -8.33
C ARG A 26 -10.62 -9.39 -7.50
N LEU A 27 -10.74 -9.24 -6.19
CA LEU A 27 -9.83 -9.85 -5.22
C LEU A 27 -10.48 -11.14 -4.74
N ASP A 28 -9.76 -12.26 -4.85
CA ASP A 28 -10.15 -13.49 -4.17
C ASP A 28 -9.93 -13.37 -2.65
N GLU A 29 -10.46 -14.33 -1.90
CA GLU A 29 -10.45 -14.27 -0.44
C GLU A 29 -9.02 -14.34 0.13
N ASP A 30 -8.15 -15.12 -0.51
CA ASP A 30 -6.75 -15.28 -0.10
C ASP A 30 -5.97 -13.97 -0.27
N LEU A 31 -6.14 -13.29 -1.40
CA LEU A 31 -5.51 -11.99 -1.66
C LEU A 31 -6.04 -10.91 -0.71
N LYS A 32 -7.33 -10.93 -0.36
CA LYS A 32 -7.87 -10.00 0.65
C LYS A 32 -7.22 -10.22 2.02
N MET A 33 -7.14 -11.47 2.48
CA MET A 33 -6.54 -11.76 3.80
C MET A 33 -5.09 -11.32 3.85
N GLN A 34 -4.34 -11.52 2.77
CA GLN A 34 -2.95 -11.09 2.71
C GLN A 34 -2.79 -9.57 2.68
N LEU A 35 -3.66 -8.85 1.98
CA LEU A 35 -3.68 -7.39 2.04
C LEU A 35 -3.94 -6.90 3.47
N VAL A 36 -4.84 -7.56 4.19
CA VAL A 36 -5.09 -7.27 5.61
C VAL A 36 -3.84 -7.56 6.44
N ASP A 37 -3.21 -8.72 6.27
CA ASP A 37 -2.00 -9.10 7.00
C ASP A 37 -0.82 -8.16 6.73
N LEU A 38 -0.69 -7.66 5.50
CA LEU A 38 0.31 -6.67 5.12
C LEU A 38 0.05 -5.32 5.82
N LEU A 39 -1.21 -4.87 5.81
CA LEU A 39 -1.60 -3.64 6.50
C LEU A 39 -1.35 -3.74 8.01
N VAL A 40 -1.66 -4.88 8.62
CA VAL A 40 -1.36 -5.13 10.05
C VAL A 40 0.15 -5.06 10.30
N ALA A 41 0.97 -5.69 9.47
CA ALA A 41 2.42 -5.66 9.62
C ALA A 41 2.99 -4.23 9.51
N VAL A 42 2.43 -3.39 8.62
CA VAL A 42 2.78 -1.96 8.53
C VAL A 42 2.40 -1.20 9.80
N LEU A 43 1.19 -1.42 10.32
CA LEU A 43 0.73 -0.78 11.56
C LEU A 43 1.57 -1.19 12.78
N GLU A 44 2.03 -2.43 12.81
CA GLU A 44 2.88 -2.99 13.87
C GLU A 44 4.37 -2.63 13.70
N ARG A 45 4.74 -1.94 12.61
CA ARG A 45 6.14 -1.65 12.22
C ARG A 45 7.01 -2.91 12.08
N ASP A 46 6.39 -4.02 11.66
CA ASP A 46 7.05 -5.31 11.52
C ASP A 46 7.61 -5.48 10.09
N ALA A 47 8.78 -4.88 9.86
CA ALA A 47 9.48 -4.97 8.58
C ALA A 47 9.84 -6.42 8.19
N ASP A 48 10.09 -7.30 9.15
CA ASP A 48 10.37 -8.72 8.88
C ASP A 48 9.14 -9.43 8.32
N ARG A 49 7.97 -9.19 8.91
CA ARG A 49 6.70 -9.73 8.44
C ARG A 49 6.34 -9.22 7.05
N ILE A 50 6.54 -7.92 6.78
CA ILE A 50 6.32 -7.35 5.45
C ILE A 50 7.20 -8.02 4.39
N ILE A 51 8.51 -8.11 4.64
CA ILE A 51 9.45 -8.73 3.70
C ILE A 51 9.11 -10.20 3.47
N SER A 52 8.78 -10.94 4.53
CA SER A 52 8.41 -12.35 4.41
C SER A 52 7.18 -12.57 3.52
N GLN A 53 6.19 -11.68 3.60
CA GLN A 53 4.99 -11.74 2.76
C GLN A 53 5.28 -11.40 1.30
N LEU A 54 6.10 -10.38 1.05
CA LEU A 54 6.51 -9.98 -0.30
C LEU A 54 7.36 -11.07 -0.99
N LEU A 55 8.25 -11.72 -0.23
CA LEU A 55 9.07 -12.83 -0.72
C LEU A 55 8.24 -14.08 -1.02
N TYR A 56 7.31 -14.42 -0.12
CA TYR A 56 6.46 -15.60 -0.28
C TYR A 56 5.62 -15.56 -1.57
N ARG A 57 5.25 -14.36 -2.03
CA ARG A 57 4.49 -14.14 -3.27
C ARG A 57 5.35 -14.15 -4.54
N GLY A 58 6.67 -14.12 -4.42
CA GLY A 58 7.57 -13.97 -5.57
C GLY A 58 7.55 -12.56 -6.18
N ASP A 59 7.00 -11.58 -5.46
CA ASP A 59 6.97 -10.16 -5.88
C ASP A 59 8.36 -9.52 -5.85
N LEU A 60 9.31 -10.17 -5.16
CA LEU A 60 10.72 -9.81 -5.11
C LEU A 60 11.52 -10.89 -5.87
N LEU A 61 12.36 -10.46 -6.81
CA LEU A 61 13.26 -11.34 -7.55
C LEU A 61 14.27 -11.99 -6.59
N ASP A 62 14.66 -13.24 -6.84
CA ASP A 62 15.59 -14.04 -5.99
C ASP A 62 16.98 -13.37 -5.76
N GLU A 63 17.31 -12.31 -6.51
CA GLU A 63 18.57 -11.55 -6.36
C GLU A 63 18.50 -10.40 -5.35
N VAL A 64 17.39 -10.20 -4.65
CA VAL A 64 17.22 -9.07 -3.72
C VAL A 64 18.03 -9.27 -2.44
N ASN A 65 18.87 -8.29 -2.09
CA ASN A 65 19.57 -8.25 -0.81
C ASN A 65 18.60 -7.95 0.33
N HIS A 66 18.07 -8.99 0.96
CA HIS A 66 17.09 -8.90 2.06
C HIS A 66 17.53 -7.98 3.21
N ARG A 67 18.82 -7.90 3.50
CA ARG A 67 19.33 -7.06 4.59
C ARG A 67 19.23 -5.58 4.24
N MET A 68 19.56 -5.22 3.00
CA MET A 68 19.41 -3.85 2.51
C MET A 68 17.92 -3.49 2.41
N LEU A 69 17.11 -4.37 1.81
CA LEU A 69 15.66 -4.17 1.71
C LEU A 69 15.03 -3.96 3.09
N LYS A 70 15.43 -4.74 4.10
CA LYS A 70 14.93 -4.58 5.46
C LYS A 70 15.24 -3.21 6.03
N ARG A 71 16.50 -2.78 5.91
CA ARG A 71 16.92 -1.48 6.42
C ARG A 71 16.14 -0.35 5.76
N ASP A 72 16.06 -0.38 4.43
CA ASP A 72 15.41 0.67 3.64
C ASP A 72 13.89 0.69 3.91
N LEU A 73 13.27 -0.48 4.10
CA LEU A 73 11.86 -0.57 4.49
C LEU A 73 11.59 -0.09 5.92
N SER A 74 12.48 -0.40 6.88
CA SER A 74 12.36 0.11 8.25
C SER A 74 12.48 1.64 8.29
N GLU A 75 13.43 2.21 7.56
CA GLU A 75 13.59 3.67 7.43
C GLU A 75 12.34 4.30 6.79
N PHE A 76 11.81 3.69 5.73
CA PHE A 76 10.57 4.14 5.10
C PHE A 76 9.35 4.09 6.04
N ILE A 77 9.21 3.04 6.85
CA ILE A 77 8.09 2.96 7.81
C ILE A 77 8.25 4.04 8.88
N ASP A 78 9.46 4.21 9.44
CA ASP A 78 9.71 5.19 10.49
C ASP A 78 9.51 6.63 10.01
N ASP A 79 9.91 6.97 8.78
CA ASP A 79 9.78 8.32 8.22
C ASP A 79 8.33 8.77 7.99
N TYR A 80 7.42 7.82 7.73
CA TYR A 80 6.05 8.13 7.30
C TYR A 80 4.96 7.78 8.32
N TYR A 81 5.27 6.99 9.35
CA TYR A 81 4.27 6.54 10.33
C TYR A 81 3.71 7.70 11.19
N ASP A 82 4.56 8.66 11.57
CA ASP A 82 4.14 9.78 12.43
C ASP A 82 3.56 10.95 11.61
N LEU A 83 3.53 10.83 10.28
CA LEU A 83 2.92 11.83 9.42
C LEU A 83 1.40 11.63 9.37
N PRO A 84 0.60 12.69 9.58
CA PRO A 84 -0.81 12.66 9.21
C PRO A 84 -0.98 12.15 7.77
N LEU A 85 -2.01 11.34 7.51
CA LEU A 85 -2.32 10.83 6.15
C LEU A 85 -2.37 11.95 5.10
N GLN A 86 -2.81 13.15 5.50
CA GLN A 86 -2.91 14.34 4.65
C GLN A 86 -1.55 14.90 4.20
N SER A 87 -0.48 14.58 4.93
CA SER A 87 0.90 14.97 4.61
C SER A 87 1.67 13.92 3.81
N ILE A 88 1.11 12.72 3.60
CA ILE A 88 1.72 11.71 2.74
C ILE A 88 1.49 12.10 1.27
N ASN A 89 2.56 12.53 0.59
CA ASN A 89 2.50 12.85 -0.83
C ASN A 89 2.94 11.65 -1.67
N VAL A 90 1.97 10.81 -2.04
CA VAL A 90 2.21 9.60 -2.86
C VAL A 90 2.80 9.94 -4.24
N GLY A 91 2.50 11.13 -4.79
CA GLY A 91 3.02 11.57 -6.09
C GLY A 91 4.49 11.98 -6.10
N LYS A 92 5.14 12.07 -4.93
CA LYS A 92 6.60 12.29 -4.79
C LYS A 92 7.36 11.02 -4.41
N MET A 93 6.67 9.88 -4.27
CA MET A 93 7.27 8.61 -3.86
C MET A 93 7.83 7.78 -5.03
N VAL A 94 7.91 8.37 -6.24
CA VAL A 94 8.43 7.73 -7.47
C VAL A 94 9.45 8.64 -8.14
#